data_AF-P30442-F1
#
_entry.id   AF-P30442-F1
#
_cell.length_a   1.000
_cell.length_b   1.000
_cell.length_c   1.000
_cell.angle_alpha   90.00
_cell.angle_beta   90.00
_cell.angle_gamma   90.00
#
_symmetry.space_group_name_H-M   'P 1'
#
loop_
_entity.id
_entity.type
_entity.pdbx_description
1 polymer ?
#
loop_
_entity_poly.entity_id
_entity_poly.type
_entity_poly.pdbx_seq_one_letter_code
_entity_poly.pdbx_strand_id
1 'polypeptide(L)' 'MDKVELSDLSFNKDWSFYLLAHREFVPTATDKYACRVSHITLKEPKVVTWERDM' A
#
# COMPACT_ATOMS: atom_id res chain seq x y z
N MET A 1 -15.16 -4.94 -6.23
CA MET A 1 -13.86 -4.83 -5.55
C MET A 1 -12.88 -4.32 -6.58
N ASP A 2 -12.66 -3.01 -6.64
CA ASP A 2 -11.81 -2.49 -7.72
C ASP A 2 -10.36 -2.88 -7.46
N LYS A 3 -9.73 -3.35 -8.54
CA LYS A 3 -8.47 -4.06 -8.54
C LYS A 3 -7.35 -3.11 -8.12
N VAL A 4 -6.57 -3.52 -7.12
CA VAL A 4 -5.27 -2.88 -6.81
C VAL A 4 -4.24 -3.48 -7.76
N GLU A 5 -3.43 -2.64 -8.37
CA GLU A 5 -2.33 -3.06 -9.22
C GLU A 5 -1.05 -3.13 -8.41
N LEU A 6 -0.26 -4.17 -8.68
CA LEU A 6 1.00 -4.43 -8.01
C LEU A 6 2.12 -4.30 -9.04
N SER A 7 3.24 -3.71 -8.64
CA SER A 7 4.48 -3.81 -9.43
C SER A 7 5.00 -5.25 -9.45
N ASP A 8 5.98 -5.51 -10.30
CA ASP A 8 6.83 -6.68 -10.12
C ASP A 8 7.59 -6.61 -8.78
N LEU A 9 7.84 -7.76 -8.18
CA LEU A 9 8.68 -7.85 -6.99
C LEU A 9 10.13 -7.53 -7.37
N SER A 10 10.67 -6.47 -6.77
CA SER A 10 12.02 -5.98 -7.03
C SER A 10 12.86 -6.01 -5.76
N PHE A 11 14.19 -5.90 -5.90
CA PHE A 11 15.11 -5.98 -4.77
C PHE A 11 16.20 -4.90 -4.83
N ASN A 12 16.64 -4.48 -3.65
CA ASN A 12 17.72 -3.52 -3.45
C ASN A 12 19.07 -4.23 -3.31
N LYS A 13 20.18 -3.48 -3.37
CA LYS A 13 21.55 -4.03 -3.21
C LYS A 13 21.80 -4.65 -1.83
N ASP A 14 21.01 -4.29 -0.82
CA ASP A 14 21.07 -4.80 0.55
C ASP A 14 20.23 -6.06 0.76
N TRP A 15 19.72 -6.68 -0.31
CA TRP A 15 18.84 -7.85 -0.29
C TRP A 15 17.46 -7.62 0.34
N SER A 16 17.07 -6.37 0.56
CA SER A 16 15.67 -6.04 0.85
C SER A 16 14.83 -6.08 -0.43
N PHE A 17 13.56 -6.45 -0.28
CA PHE A 17 12.59 -6.47 -1.38
C PHE A 17 11.63 -5.30 -1.26
N TYR A 18 11.14 -4.81 -2.39
CA TYR A 18 10.05 -3.84 -2.44
C TYR A 18 9.00 -4.24 -3.46
N LEU A 19 7.78 -3.84 -3.16
CA LEU A 19 6.58 -4.02 -3.98
C LEU A 19 5.76 -2.74 -3.86
N LEU A 20 5.30 -2.20 -4.97
CA LEU A 20 4.39 -1.05 -4.98
C LEU A 20 2.97 -1.52 -5.22
N ALA A 21 2.03 -1.00 -4.44
CA ALA A 21 0.60 -1.20 -4.61
C ALA A 21 -0.03 0.16 -4.96
N HIS A 22 -0.68 0.25 -6.11
CA HIS A 22 -1.31 1.49 -6.56
C HIS A 22 -2.72 1.24 -7.08
N ARG A 23 -3.51 2.30 -7.01
CA ARG A 23 -4.88 2.32 -7.52
C ARG A 23 -5.31 3.75 -7.77
N GLU A 24 -5.99 3.96 -8.89
CA GLU A 24 -6.66 5.23 -9.17
C GLU A 24 -8.00 5.31 -8.42
N PHE A 25 -8.29 6.49 -7.89
CA PHE A 25 -9.55 6.78 -7.20
C PHE A 25 -9.87 8.27 -7.29
N VAL A 26 -11.14 8.62 -7.17
CA VAL A 26 -11.61 10.01 -7.02
C VAL A 26 -12.10 10.17 -5.57
N PRO A 27 -11.36 10.87 -4.69
CA PRO A 27 -11.73 10.95 -3.28
C PRO A 27 -13.00 11.77 -3.08
N THR A 28 -13.96 11.26 -2.30
CA THR A 28 -15.09 12.05 -1.79
C THR A 28 -14.82 12.57 -0.38
N ALA A 29 -15.71 13.45 0.12
CA ALA A 29 -15.57 14.04 1.44
C ALA A 29 -15.55 12.99 2.58
N THR A 30 -16.19 11.86 2.38
CA THR A 30 -16.39 10.81 3.40
C THR A 30 -15.49 9.60 3.22
N ASP A 31 -14.75 9.50 2.12
CA ASP A 31 -13.93 8.33 1.84
C ASP A 31 -12.70 8.26 2.74
N LYS A 32 -12.39 7.04 3.18
CA LYS A 32 -11.17 6.70 3.90
C LYS A 32 -10.44 5.62 3.13
N TYR A 33 -9.18 5.87 2.81
CA TYR A 33 -8.32 4.91 2.12
C TYR A 33 -7.16 4.53 3.03
N ALA A 34 -6.76 3.26 2.98
CA ALA A 34 -5.61 2.77 3.71
C ALA A 34 -4.89 1.68 2.91
N CYS A 35 -3.56 1.68 2.99
CA CYS A 35 -2.71 0.59 2.52
C CYS A 35 -2.44 -0.36 3.68
N ARG A 36 -2.77 -1.65 3.51
CA ARG A 36 -2.56 -2.70 4.52
C ARG A 36 -1.50 -3.68 4.04
N VAL A 37 -0.35 -3.71 4.71
CA VAL A 37 0.77 -4.60 4.43
C VAL A 37 0.76 -5.76 5.43
N SER A 38 0.70 -7.00 4.92
CA SER A 38 0.88 -8.22 5.71
C SER A 38 2.18 -8.89 5.29
N HIS A 39 3.06 -9.15 6.25
CA HIS A 39 4.35 -9.78 6.00
C HIS A 39 4.73 -10.65 7.20
N ILE A 40 5.38 -11.80 6.97
CA ILE A 40 5.66 -12.80 8.02
C ILE A 40 6.53 -12.25 9.17
N THR A 41 7.34 -11.22 8.89
CA THR A 41 8.18 -10.57 9.92
C THR A 41 7.43 -9.56 10.78
N LEU A 42 6.20 -9.19 10.42
CA LEU A 42 5.36 -8.28 11.19
C LEU A 42 4.48 -9.10 12.15
N LYS A 43 4.47 -8.74 13.44
CA LYS A 43 3.57 -9.34 14.44
C LYS A 43 2.09 -9.12 14.10
N GLU A 44 1.80 -7.98 13.47
CA GLU A 44 0.48 -7.59 13.00
C GLU A 44 0.60 -6.81 11.68
N PRO A 45 -0.45 -6.76 10.85
CA PRO A 45 -0.42 -6.01 9.60
C PRO A 45 -0.14 -4.53 9.83
N LYS A 46 0.80 -3.96 9.06
CA LYS A 46 1.03 -2.51 9.05
C LYS A 46 -0.06 -1.84 8.22
N VAL A 47 -0.77 -0.88 8.81
CA VAL A 47 -1.81 -0.09 8.12
C VAL A 47 -1.37 1.36 8.04
N VAL A 48 -1.37 1.92 6.84
CA VAL A 48 -1.06 3.34 6.58
C VAL A 48 -2.29 3.98 5.95
N THR A 49 -2.93 4.89 6.66
CA THR A 49 -4.07 5.66 6.16
C THR A 49 -3.58 6.73 5.20
N TRP A 50 -4.25 6.89 4.07
CA TRP A 50 -4.04 8.01 3.18
C TRP A 50 -4.82 9.22 3.71
N GLU A 51 -4.13 10.32 3.91
CA GLU A 51 -4.71 11.62 4.27
C GLU A 51 -4.56 12.55 3.08
N ARG A 52 -5.57 13.40 2.85
CA ARG A 52 -5.45 14.46 1.86
C ARG A 52 -4.45 15.48 2.39
N ASP A 53 -3.43 15.80 1.59
CA ASP A 53 -2.65 17.01 1.81
C ASP A 53 -3.62 18.20 1.74
N MET A 54 -3.67 19.00 2.81
CA MET A 54 -4.42 20.26 2.86
C MET A 54 -3.75 21.33 2.02
#